data_AF-A0A9N9B7R9-F1
#
_entry.id   AF-A0A9N9B7R9-F1
#
_cell.length_a   1.000
_cell.length_b   1.000
_cell.length_c   1.000
_cell.angle_alpha   90.00
_cell.angle_beta   90.00
_cell.angle_gamma   90.00
#
_symmetry.space_group_name_H-M   'P 1'
#
loop_
_entity.id
_entity.type
_entity.pdbx_description
1 polymer ?
#
loop_
_entity_poly.entity_id
_entity_poly.type
_entity_poly.pdbx_seq_one_letter_code
_entity_poly.pdbx_strand_id
1 'polypeptide(L)'
;MYLLLGHQICSSSATVKFLTIEPPPTRSCAVLPAFIIDEDDENPYYDDTITKYISRPHDSEFENLTYLQYFEKYSITPSQPAPMSRQIYRDDLSNYVVKRTKELLTRYRFLNIEDRELYFYQQLLLNFPARDESDYKLSPNRTYRDKFLSFFPDFLTNLQNQTTIAQHS
;
A
#
# COMPACT_ATOMS: atom_id res chain seq x y z
N MET A 1 -3.01 21.68 22.07
CA MET A 1 -3.86 22.02 23.22
C MET A 1 -3.02 22.84 24.20
N TYR A 2 -3.41 24.07 24.50
CA TYR A 2 -2.76 24.94 25.50
C TYR A 2 -3.72 25.10 26.68
N LEU A 3 -3.21 24.99 27.91
CA LEU A 3 -3.93 25.40 29.13
C LEU A 3 -2.98 26.15 30.07
N LEU A 4 -3.49 27.28 30.59
CA LEU A 4 -3.17 28.12 31.77
C LEU A 4 -1.71 28.38 32.25
N LEU A 5 -0.69 27.63 31.84
CA LEU A 5 0.70 27.79 32.28
C LEU A 5 1.71 28.04 31.15
N GLY A 6 1.25 28.16 29.90
CA GLY A 6 2.10 28.57 28.76
C GLY A 6 3.15 27.55 28.28
N HIS A 7 3.29 26.39 28.93
CA HIS A 7 4.29 25.37 28.59
C HIS A 7 3.68 24.22 27.77
N GLN A 8 4.35 23.83 26.69
CA GLN A 8 3.97 22.70 25.84
C GLN A 8 4.38 21.38 26.51
N ILE A 9 3.42 20.64 27.06
CA ILE A 9 3.69 19.40 27.84
C ILE A 9 4.05 18.23 26.92
N CYS A 10 3.32 18.03 25.82
CA CYS A 10 3.63 17.07 24.75
C CYS A 10 2.75 17.35 23.54
N SER A 11 3.32 17.43 22.34
CA SER A 11 2.58 17.47 21.07
C SER A 11 2.86 16.18 20.30
N SER A 12 1.99 15.18 20.43
CA SER A 12 2.02 13.99 19.60
C SER A 12 0.83 13.98 18.65
N SER A 13 1.07 14.12 17.35
CA SER A 13 0.11 13.73 16.31
C SER A 13 0.54 12.37 15.75
N ALA A 14 -0.30 11.36 15.91
CA ALA A 14 -0.16 10.09 15.20
C ALA A 14 -1.19 10.09 14.09
N THR A 15 -0.73 10.10 12.85
CA THR A 15 -1.61 9.97 11.68
C THR A 15 -1.59 8.50 11.26
N VAL A 16 -2.77 7.95 11.01
CA VAL A 16 -2.95 6.57 10.56
C VAL A 16 -3.53 6.58 9.15
N LYS A 17 -3.01 5.72 8.27
CA LYS A 17 -3.58 5.51 6.94
C LYS A 17 -4.02 4.07 6.78
N PHE A 18 -5.28 3.87 6.44
CA PHE A 18 -5.81 2.58 6.04
C PHE A 18 -5.56 2.37 4.55
N LEU A 19 -4.98 1.22 4.22
CA LEU A 19 -4.58 0.82 2.87
C LEU A 19 -5.53 -0.24 2.33
N THR A 20 -5.87 -0.14 1.04
CA THR A 20 -6.70 -1.11 0.33
C THR A 20 -5.84 -2.31 -0.06
N ILE A 21 -6.37 -3.52 0.14
CA ILE A 21 -5.66 -4.77 -0.16
C ILE A 21 -6.47 -5.69 -1.08
N GLU A 22 -7.46 -5.12 -1.76
CA GLU A 22 -8.34 -5.88 -2.65
C GLU A 22 -7.68 -5.97 -4.03
N PRO A 23 -7.64 -7.18 -4.63
CA PRO A 23 -7.16 -7.36 -5.98
C PRO A 23 -8.09 -6.65 -6.97
N PRO A 24 -7.62 -6.34 -8.19
CA PRO A 24 -8.38 -5.59 -9.18
C PRO A 24 -9.86 -5.98 -9.37
N PRO A 25 -10.24 -7.27 -9.47
CA PRO A 25 -11.65 -7.64 -9.72
C PRO A 25 -12.61 -7.31 -8.58
N THR A 26 -12.12 -7.14 -7.35
CA THR A 26 -12.95 -6.87 -6.17
C THR A 26 -12.66 -5.51 -5.55
N ARG A 27 -11.79 -4.71 -6.19
CA ARG A 27 -11.32 -3.46 -5.63
C ARG A 27 -12.41 -2.40 -5.69
N SER A 28 -12.69 -1.80 -4.54
CA SER A 28 -13.58 -0.65 -4.46
C SER A 28 -12.92 0.62 -5.03
N CYS A 29 -13.62 1.31 -5.93
CA CYS A 29 -13.20 2.57 -6.52
C CYS A 29 -14.13 3.71 -6.09
N ALA A 30 -13.57 4.87 -5.75
CA ALA A 30 -14.36 6.06 -5.46
C ALA A 30 -14.62 6.83 -6.76
N VAL A 31 -15.88 7.18 -7.01
CA VAL A 31 -16.27 7.94 -8.21
C VAL A 31 -15.91 9.42 -8.04
N LEU A 32 -15.40 10.03 -9.10
CA LEU A 32 -15.12 11.46 -9.18
C LEU A 32 -16.43 12.28 -9.10
N PRO A 33 -16.40 13.52 -8.58
CA PRO A 33 -17.53 14.43 -8.71
C PRO A 33 -17.90 14.67 -10.17
N ALA A 34 -19.20 14.81 -10.46
CA ALA A 34 -19.72 14.97 -11.83
C ALA A 34 -19.01 16.09 -12.62
N PHE A 35 -18.72 17.24 -11.98
CA PHE A 35 -18.05 18.35 -12.66
C PHE A 35 -16.62 18.04 -13.13
N ILE A 36 -15.93 17.06 -12.51
CA ILE A 36 -14.60 16.61 -12.95
C ILE A 36 -14.76 15.63 -14.11
N ILE A 37 -15.75 14.75 -14.03
CA ILE A 37 -16.05 13.75 -15.08
C ILE A 37 -16.49 14.44 -16.38
N ASP A 38 -17.23 15.54 -16.29
CA ASP A 38 -17.67 16.31 -17.46
C ASP A 38 -16.49 16.97 -18.22
N GLU A 39 -15.33 17.14 -17.59
CA GLU A 39 -14.10 17.65 -18.21
C GLU A 39 -13.25 16.54 -18.87
N ASP A 40 -13.25 15.34 -18.30
CA ASP A 40 -12.54 14.14 -18.77
C ASP A 40 -13.31 12.87 -18.36
N ASP A 41 -13.94 12.22 -19.33
CA ASP A 41 -14.83 11.07 -19.13
C ASP A 41 -14.14 9.70 -19.31
N GLU A 42 -12.84 9.67 -19.62
CA GLU A 42 -12.10 8.42 -19.88
C GLU A 42 -12.00 7.53 -18.63
N ASN A 43 -11.80 8.13 -17.45
CA ASN A 43 -11.74 7.41 -16.17
C ASN A 43 -12.47 8.16 -15.05
N PRO A 44 -13.72 7.80 -14.73
CA PRO A 44 -14.54 8.51 -13.74
C PRO A 44 -14.19 8.16 -12.28
N TYR A 45 -13.06 7.50 -12.02
CA TYR A 45 -12.70 7.01 -10.69
C TYR A 45 -11.41 7.66 -10.17
N TYR A 46 -11.36 7.91 -8.87
CA TYR A 46 -10.11 8.26 -8.20
C TYR A 46 -9.15 7.09 -8.20
N ASP A 47 -7.87 7.38 -8.44
CA ASP A 47 -6.79 6.40 -8.30
C ASP A 47 -6.73 5.85 -6.87
N ASP A 48 -6.86 4.54 -6.78
CA ASP A 48 -6.71 3.82 -5.53
C ASP A 48 -5.26 3.81 -5.04
N THR A 49 -5.05 3.30 -3.83
CA THR A 49 -3.72 3.32 -3.21
C THR A 49 -2.74 2.33 -3.84
N ILE A 50 -3.21 1.22 -4.42
CA ILE A 50 -2.35 0.25 -5.10
C ILE A 50 -1.88 0.82 -6.45
N THR A 51 -2.79 1.42 -7.23
CA THR A 51 -2.47 2.15 -8.46
C THR A 51 -1.42 3.23 -8.19
N LYS A 52 -1.60 4.04 -7.13
CA LYS A 52 -0.60 5.02 -6.69
C LYS A 52 0.76 4.42 -6.33
N TYR A 53 0.80 3.20 -5.79
CA TYR A 53 2.05 2.53 -5.47
C TYR A 53 2.75 1.96 -6.72
N ILE A 54 1.98 1.42 -7.66
CA ILE A 54 2.49 0.93 -8.95
C ILE A 54 3.12 2.08 -9.73
N SER A 55 2.43 3.23 -9.78
CA SER A 55 2.89 4.45 -10.46
C SER A 55 4.01 5.21 -9.74
N ARG A 56 4.62 4.66 -8.68
CA ARG A 56 5.65 5.36 -7.89
C ARG A 56 6.87 5.75 -8.74
N PRO A 57 7.65 6.77 -8.31
CA PRO A 57 8.79 7.26 -9.09
C PRO A 57 9.81 6.17 -9.44
N HIS A 58 10.57 6.39 -10.51
CA HIS A 58 11.51 5.41 -11.06
C HIS A 58 12.94 5.50 -10.51
N ASP A 59 13.15 6.31 -9.48
CA ASP A 59 14.44 6.38 -8.80
C ASP A 59 14.73 5.07 -8.06
N SER A 60 16.02 4.74 -7.95
CA SER A 60 16.50 3.49 -7.35
C SER A 60 16.03 3.26 -5.90
N GLU A 61 15.69 4.34 -5.18
CA GLU A 61 15.16 4.24 -3.82
C GLU A 61 13.75 3.64 -3.75
N PHE A 62 12.99 3.65 -4.85
CA PHE A 62 11.62 3.13 -4.91
C PHE A 62 11.54 1.68 -5.38
N GLU A 63 12.59 1.15 -6.01
CA GLU A 63 12.57 -0.20 -6.60
C GLU A 63 12.29 -1.29 -5.56
N ASN A 64 12.93 -1.20 -4.39
CA ASN A 64 12.86 -2.22 -3.35
C ASN A 64 11.78 -1.94 -2.28
N LEU A 65 10.94 -0.91 -2.46
CA LEU A 65 9.89 -0.60 -1.49
C LEU A 65 8.68 -1.50 -1.72
N THR A 66 8.23 -2.14 -0.65
CA THR A 66 6.91 -2.80 -0.66
C THR A 66 5.79 -1.76 -0.60
N TYR A 67 4.57 -2.20 -0.92
CA TYR A 67 3.38 -1.36 -0.90
C TYR A 67 3.21 -0.61 0.44
N LEU A 68 3.43 -1.31 1.55
CA LEU A 68 3.32 -0.74 2.90
C LEU A 68 4.39 0.34 3.13
N GLN A 69 5.65 0.00 2.89
CA GLN A 69 6.79 0.87 3.15
C GLN A 69 6.73 2.17 2.37
N TYR A 70 6.18 2.13 1.14
CA TYR A 70 5.99 3.33 0.34
C TYR A 70 5.10 4.35 1.05
N PHE A 71 3.93 3.93 1.56
CA PHE A 71 3.02 4.83 2.26
C PHE A 71 3.45 5.20 3.69
N GLU A 72 4.27 4.37 4.32
CA GLU A 72 4.88 4.69 5.62
C GLU A 72 5.93 5.79 5.48
N LYS A 73 6.80 5.68 4.47
CA LYS A 73 7.99 6.53 4.32
C LYS A 73 7.73 7.78 3.49
N TYR A 74 6.72 7.79 2.62
CA TYR A 74 6.50 8.89 1.67
C TYR A 74 5.12 9.54 1.83
N SER A 75 5.08 10.83 1.54
CA SER A 75 3.87 11.63 1.38
C SER A 75 3.63 11.89 -0.09
N ILE A 76 2.39 11.67 -0.53
CA ILE A 76 1.99 11.79 -1.93
C ILE A 76 0.88 12.84 -1.99
N THR A 77 1.08 13.91 -2.74
CA THR A 77 0.11 15.01 -2.87
C THR A 77 0.04 15.52 -4.31
N PRO A 78 -1.15 15.80 -4.84
CA PRO A 78 -1.28 16.41 -6.18
C PRO A 78 -0.83 17.88 -6.17
N SER A 79 -0.98 18.56 -5.03
CA SER A 79 -0.56 19.95 -4.87
C SER A 79 0.95 20.06 -4.63
N GLN A 80 1.55 21.09 -5.21
CA GLN A 80 2.97 21.37 -5.04
C GLN A 80 3.29 21.59 -3.55
N PRO A 81 4.19 20.79 -2.97
CA PRO A 81 4.58 20.98 -1.58
C PRO A 81 5.34 22.30 -1.41
N ALA A 82 5.29 22.87 -0.21
CA ALA A 82 6.05 24.08 0.11
C ALA A 82 7.53 23.88 -0.25
N PRO A 83 8.23 24.92 -0.74
CA PRO A 83 9.65 24.83 -1.05
C PRO A 83 10.42 24.52 0.23
N MET A 84 10.73 23.24 0.40
CA MET A 84 11.56 22.70 1.47
C MET A 84 12.89 22.28 0.87
N SER A 85 13.95 22.25 1.67
CA SER A 85 15.27 21.71 1.29
C SER A 85 15.28 20.19 1.09
N ARG A 86 14.13 19.58 0.78
CA ARG A 86 13.96 18.14 0.64
C ARG A 86 13.87 17.80 -0.84
N GLN A 87 14.39 16.63 -1.20
CA GLN A 87 14.19 16.07 -2.52
C GLN A 87 12.69 15.84 -2.75
N ILE A 88 12.20 16.30 -3.89
CA ILE A 88 10.82 16.13 -4.34
C ILE A 88 10.88 15.26 -5.59
N TYR A 89 10.16 14.14 -5.56
CA TYR A 89 10.04 13.23 -6.69
C TYR A 89 8.67 13.43 -7.35
N ARG A 90 8.53 12.96 -8.58
CA ARG A 90 7.24 12.87 -9.28
C ARG A 90 6.94 11.42 -9.63
N ASP A 91 5.70 11.04 -9.39
CA ASP A 91 5.17 9.74 -9.79
C ASP A 91 4.57 9.83 -11.21
N ASP A 92 4.20 8.69 -11.79
CA ASP A 92 3.66 8.62 -13.15
C ASP A 92 2.24 9.23 -13.25
N LEU A 93 1.57 9.44 -12.11
CA LEU A 93 0.28 10.11 -11.99
C LEU A 93 0.42 11.63 -11.76
N SER A 94 1.63 12.17 -11.95
CA SER A 94 1.96 13.58 -11.75
C SER A 94 1.77 14.12 -10.32
N ASN A 95 1.67 13.25 -9.31
CA ASN A 95 1.71 13.65 -7.91
C ASN A 95 3.15 13.95 -7.46
N TYR A 96 3.26 14.82 -6.46
CA TYR A 96 4.51 15.07 -5.75
C TYR A 96 4.70 14.04 -4.65
N VAL A 97 5.87 13.40 -4.65
CA VAL A 97 6.27 12.38 -3.69
C VAL A 97 7.44 12.92 -2.85
N VAL A 98 7.24 13.00 -1.54
CA VAL A 98 8.22 13.58 -0.62
C VAL A 98 8.44 12.64 0.56
N LYS A 99 9.72 12.37 0.87
CA LYS A 99 10.09 11.55 2.02
C LYS A 99 9.64 12.21 3.34
N ARG A 100 9.01 11.43 4.20
CA ARG A 100 8.54 11.86 5.52
C ARG A 100 9.71 11.92 6.49
N THR A 101 9.62 12.86 7.43
CA THR A 101 10.54 12.92 8.59
C THR A 101 10.19 11.91 9.67
N LYS A 102 8.90 11.56 9.78
CA LYS A 102 8.40 10.54 10.69
C LYS A 102 7.51 9.59 9.89
N GLU A 103 7.77 8.30 10.02
CA GLU A 103 6.99 7.27 9.35
C GLU A 103 5.53 7.32 9.79
N LEU A 104 4.64 7.14 8.82
CA LEU A 104 3.21 7.08 9.02
C LEU A 104 2.82 5.69 9.50
N LEU A 105 1.87 5.59 10.43
CA LEU A 105 1.34 4.28 10.81
C LEU A 105 0.38 3.80 9.73
N THR A 106 0.73 2.73 9.03
CA THR A 106 -0.16 2.10 8.05
C THR A 106 -0.95 0.94 8.68
N ARG A 107 -2.20 0.81 8.26
CA ARG A 107 -3.11 -0.25 8.67
C ARG A 107 -3.80 -0.83 7.46
N TYR A 108 -4.23 -2.07 7.57
CA TYR A 108 -4.94 -2.79 6.52
C TYR A 108 -5.85 -3.82 7.18
N ARG A 109 -6.81 -4.36 6.41
CA ARG A 109 -7.70 -5.42 6.90
C ARG A 109 -6.89 -6.69 7.19
N PHE A 110 -7.14 -7.31 8.34
CA PHE A 110 -6.59 -8.62 8.63
C PHE A 110 -7.36 -9.69 7.85
N LEU A 111 -6.64 -10.52 7.09
CA LEU A 111 -7.17 -11.68 6.40
C LEU A 111 -6.51 -12.94 6.94
N ASN A 112 -7.25 -14.04 6.88
CA ASN A 112 -6.79 -15.37 7.22
C ASN A 112 -6.58 -16.20 5.95
N ILE A 113 -5.89 -17.34 6.08
CA ILE A 113 -5.70 -18.26 4.95
C ILE A 113 -7.04 -18.75 4.34
N GLU A 114 -8.12 -18.75 5.13
CA GLU A 114 -9.48 -19.07 4.70
C GLU A 114 -10.06 -18.06 3.70
N ASP A 115 -9.54 -16.82 3.68
CA ASP A 115 -9.89 -15.80 2.69
C ASP A 115 -9.22 -16.04 1.31
N ARG A 116 -8.45 -17.13 1.19
CA ARG A 116 -7.89 -17.67 -0.06
C ARG A 116 -7.08 -16.62 -0.85
N GLU A 117 -7.51 -16.31 -2.08
CA GLU A 117 -6.79 -15.44 -3.01
C GLU A 117 -6.62 -14.02 -2.47
N LEU A 118 -7.58 -13.50 -1.70
CA LEU A 118 -7.46 -12.19 -1.08
C LEU A 118 -6.27 -12.17 -0.10
N TYR A 119 -6.13 -13.22 0.70
CA TYR A 119 -5.02 -13.37 1.63
C TYR A 119 -3.68 -13.43 0.91
N PHE A 120 -3.55 -14.26 -0.13
CA PHE A 120 -2.28 -14.38 -0.86
C PHE A 120 -1.91 -13.10 -1.62
N TYR A 121 -2.89 -12.41 -2.20
CA TYR A 121 -2.66 -11.10 -2.81
C TYR A 121 -2.17 -10.08 -1.78
N GLN A 122 -2.80 -10.02 -0.61
CA GLN A 122 -2.33 -9.19 0.49
C GLN A 122 -0.90 -9.54 0.89
N GLN A 123 -0.56 -10.81 1.05
CA GLN A 123 0.79 -11.22 1.41
C GLN A 123 1.82 -10.80 0.35
N LEU A 124 1.46 -10.83 -0.93
CA LEU A 124 2.32 -10.32 -2.00
C LEU A 124 2.51 -8.81 -1.89
N LEU A 125 1.44 -8.01 -1.68
CA LEU A 125 1.56 -6.55 -1.47
C LEU A 125 2.52 -6.22 -0.31
N LEU A 126 2.43 -6.97 0.80
CA LEU A 126 3.19 -6.70 2.01
C LEU A 126 4.67 -7.08 1.89
N ASN A 127 4.97 -8.17 1.19
CA ASN A 127 6.30 -8.79 1.21
C ASN A 127 7.07 -8.68 -0.11
N PHE A 128 6.41 -8.34 -1.21
CA PHE A 128 7.01 -8.32 -2.55
C PHE A 128 6.95 -6.93 -3.17
N PRO A 129 8.10 -6.30 -3.50
CA PRO A 129 8.12 -5.07 -4.26
C PRO A 129 7.75 -5.37 -5.72
N ALA A 130 6.64 -4.80 -6.19
CA ALA A 130 6.16 -4.97 -7.56
C ALA A 130 6.17 -3.63 -8.30
N ARG A 131 6.39 -3.65 -9.61
CA ARG A 131 6.30 -2.47 -10.48
C ARG A 131 5.04 -2.45 -11.31
N ASP A 132 4.41 -3.59 -11.49
CA ASP A 132 3.17 -3.73 -12.22
C ASP A 132 2.21 -4.68 -11.50
N GLU A 133 0.91 -4.51 -11.75
CA GLU A 133 -0.11 -5.41 -11.19
C GLU A 133 0.08 -6.86 -11.66
N SER A 134 0.61 -7.06 -12.87
CA SER A 134 0.92 -8.38 -13.42
C SER A 134 2.06 -9.09 -12.70
N ASP A 135 2.94 -8.36 -12.00
CA ASP A 135 4.03 -8.96 -11.21
C ASP A 135 3.50 -9.81 -10.06
N TYR A 136 2.28 -9.56 -9.59
CA TYR A 136 1.63 -10.35 -8.54
C TYR A 136 1.13 -11.71 -9.01
N LYS A 137 1.19 -12.00 -10.32
CA LYS A 137 0.91 -13.34 -10.87
C LYS A 137 2.15 -13.92 -11.56
N LEU A 138 2.15 -15.23 -11.76
CA LEU A 138 3.16 -15.90 -12.60
C LEU A 138 2.79 -15.84 -14.08
N SER A 139 1.49 -15.92 -14.36
CA SER A 139 0.91 -15.72 -15.67
C SER A 139 -0.58 -15.36 -15.49
N PRO A 140 -1.26 -14.84 -16.53
CA PRO A 140 -2.65 -14.40 -16.41
C PRO A 140 -3.61 -15.46 -15.85
N ASN A 141 -3.33 -16.75 -16.14
CA ASN A 141 -4.15 -17.90 -15.74
C ASN A 141 -3.73 -18.51 -14.40
N ARG A 142 -2.73 -17.95 -13.72
CA ARG A 142 -2.24 -18.44 -12.41
C ARG A 142 -2.83 -17.64 -11.26
N THR A 143 -2.80 -18.25 -10.08
CA THR A 143 -3.34 -17.67 -8.85
C THR A 143 -2.29 -16.83 -8.13
N TYR A 144 -2.75 -15.95 -7.24
CA TYR A 144 -1.85 -15.22 -6.33
C TYR A 144 -1.18 -16.19 -5.36
N ARG A 145 -1.90 -17.26 -4.97
CA ARG A 145 -1.34 -18.36 -4.18
C ARG A 145 -0.13 -18.99 -4.84
N ASP A 146 -0.21 -19.31 -6.13
CA ASP A 146 0.90 -19.93 -6.86
C ASP A 146 2.14 -19.03 -6.85
N LYS A 147 1.96 -17.72 -7.09
CA LYS A 147 3.04 -16.74 -7.05
C LYS A 147 3.64 -16.65 -5.65
N PHE A 148 2.82 -16.55 -4.61
CA PHE A 148 3.29 -16.48 -3.23
C PHE A 148 4.09 -17.73 -2.84
N LEU A 149 3.58 -18.93 -3.12
CA LEU A 149 4.27 -20.19 -2.80
C LEU A 149 5.55 -20.39 -3.61
N SER A 150 5.70 -19.74 -4.77
CA SER A 150 6.98 -19.77 -5.51
C SER A 150 8.11 -19.05 -4.77
N PHE A 151 7.80 -18.03 -3.95
CA PHE A 151 8.77 -17.35 -3.09
C PHE A 151 8.89 -18.01 -1.70
N PHE A 152 7.81 -18.63 -1.22
CA PHE A 152 7.73 -19.22 0.12
C PHE A 152 7.25 -20.68 0.05
N PRO A 153 8.05 -21.61 -0.50
CA PRO A 153 7.62 -22.99 -0.72
C PRO A 153 7.28 -23.73 0.57
N ASP A 154 7.98 -23.44 1.67
CA ASP A 154 7.81 -24.10 2.96
C ASP A 154 6.64 -23.54 3.79
N PHE A 155 5.93 -22.52 3.29
CA PHE A 155 4.88 -21.83 4.04
C PHE A 155 3.79 -22.79 4.53
N LEU A 156 3.30 -23.69 3.67
CA LEU A 156 2.24 -24.63 4.02
C LEU A 156 2.71 -25.70 5.00
N THR A 157 3.93 -26.20 4.83
CA THR A 157 4.56 -27.18 5.73
C THR A 157 4.71 -26.59 7.13
N ASN A 158 5.20 -25.34 7.22
CA ASN A 158 5.35 -24.63 8.49
C ASN A 158 4.01 -24.38 9.18
N LEU A 159 2.99 -24.00 8.41
CA LEU A 159 1.64 -23.81 8.94
C LEU A 159 1.08 -25.13 9.50
N GLN A 160 1.23 -26.24 8.78
CA GLN A 160 0.79 -27.55 9.24
C GLN A 160 1.48 -27.96 10.55
N ASN A 161 2.80 -27.77 10.64
CA ASN A 161 3.57 -28.07 11.85
C ASN A 161 3.11 -27.24 13.07
N GLN A 162 2.76 -25.97 12.89
CA GLN A 162 2.23 -25.12 13.96
C GLN A 162 0.88 -25.63 14.48
N THR A 163 -0.03 -26.04 13.60
CA THR A 163 -1.30 -26.66 14.00
C THR A 163 -1.10 -27.96 14.78
N THR A 164 -0.16 -28.82 14.36
CA THR A 164 0.12 -30.08 15.06
C THR A 164 0.67 -29.83 16.46
N ILE A 165 1.56 -28.86 16.64
CA ILE A 165 2.10 -28.49 17.96
C ILE A 165 0.97 -27.96 18.86
N ALA A 166 0.09 -27.10 18.34
CA ALA A 166 -1.03 -26.55 19.09
C ALA A 166 -2.07 -27.59 19.52
N GLN A 167 -2.20 -28.71 18.79
CA GLN A 167 -3.11 -29.81 19.13
C GLN A 167 -2.54 -30.79 20.18
N HIS A 168 -1.22 -30.78 20.38
CA HIS A 168 -0.52 -31.62 21.37
C HIS A 168 -0.12 -30.85 22.65
N SER A 169 -0.56 -29.60 22.78
CA SER A 169 -0.41 -28.75 23.97
C SER A 169 -1.68 -28.77 24.81
#